data_AF-A0A662HQ35-F1
#
_entry.id   AF-A0A662HQ35-F1
#
_cell.length_a   1.000
_cell.length_b   1.000
_cell.length_c   1.000
_cell.angle_alpha   90.00
_cell.angle_beta   90.00
_cell.angle_gamma   90.00
#
_symmetry.space_group_name_H-M   'P 1'
#
loop_
_entity.id
_entity.type
_entity.pdbx_description
1 polymer ?
#
loop_
_entity_poly.entity_id
_entity_poly.type
_entity_poly.pdbx_seq_one_letter_code
_entity_poly.pdbx_strand_id
1 'polypeptide(L)'
;MKTIRVGLKTYKVERDAVKPPSLLLMLNELFPLTRLGSTRTYVWRTYRDGFELLMVCNYFRYAWDPARLAAFLKIIEEYFEAVSRDVTATASINYLDEGWRVLIISVSVQGTKLENWERRWIGEWRQLARVFRGCR
;
A
#
# COMPACT_ATOMS: atom_id res chain seq x y z
N MET A 1 -1.65 -18.25 -6.83
CA MET A 1 -2.68 -17.24 -7.13
C MET A 1 -3.87 -17.44 -6.21
N LYS A 2 -4.37 -16.35 -5.64
CA LYS A 2 -5.49 -16.29 -4.68
C LYS A 2 -6.55 -15.33 -5.23
N THR A 3 -7.81 -15.69 -5.09
CA THR A 3 -8.93 -14.80 -5.43
C THR A 3 -9.35 -14.03 -4.17
N ILE A 4 -9.46 -12.72 -4.27
CA ILE A 4 -9.99 -11.86 -3.21
C ILE A 4 -11.21 -11.10 -3.71
N ARG A 5 -12.18 -10.88 -2.83
CA ARG A 5 -13.34 -10.02 -3.10
C ARG A 5 -13.28 -8.80 -2.21
N VAL A 6 -13.48 -7.64 -2.81
CA VAL A 6 -13.45 -6.34 -2.14
C VAL A 6 -14.65 -5.54 -2.63
N GLY A 7 -15.64 -5.35 -1.76
CA GLY A 7 -16.96 -4.83 -2.15
C GLY A 7 -17.58 -5.69 -3.25
N LEU A 8 -17.91 -5.07 -4.38
CA LEU A 8 -18.47 -5.74 -5.56
C LEU A 8 -17.41 -6.24 -6.56
N LYS A 9 -16.13 -5.91 -6.36
CA LYS A 9 -15.06 -6.28 -7.30
C LYS A 9 -14.27 -7.49 -6.82
N THR A 10 -13.89 -8.34 -7.77
CA THR A 10 -13.08 -9.53 -7.52
C THR A 10 -11.73 -9.40 -8.21
N TYR A 11 -10.67 -9.77 -7.50
CA TYR A 11 -9.29 -9.71 -7.98
C TYR A 11 -8.62 -11.07 -7.87
N LYS A 12 -7.77 -11.39 -8.85
CA LYS A 12 -6.81 -12.49 -8.74
C LYS A 12 -5.45 -11.89 -8.40
N VAL A 13 -4.92 -12.21 -7.24
CA VAL A 13 -3.63 -11.72 -6.73
C VAL A 13 -2.66 -12.89 -6.60
N GLU A 14 -1.36 -12.62 -6.63
CA GLU A 14 -0.36 -13.67 -6.43
C GLU A 14 -0.37 -14.15 -4.98
N ARG A 15 -0.26 -13.20 -4.03
CA ARG A 15 -0.19 -13.42 -2.59
C ARG A 15 -0.43 -12.13 -1.80
N ASP A 16 -0.53 -12.27 -0.48
CA ASP A 16 -0.44 -11.15 0.45
C ASP A 16 0.99 -10.56 0.40
N ALA A 17 1.10 -9.23 0.39
CA ALA A 17 2.39 -8.54 0.49
C ALA A 17 2.78 -8.36 1.97
N VAL A 18 4.08 -8.27 2.25
CA VAL A 18 4.54 -7.75 3.54
C VAL A 18 3.99 -6.33 3.69
N LYS A 19 3.35 -6.01 4.81
CA LYS A 19 2.80 -4.68 5.05
C LYS A 19 3.94 -3.70 5.36
N PRO A 20 4.23 -2.69 4.54
CA PRO A 20 5.17 -1.62 4.92
C PRO A 20 4.71 -0.86 6.17
N PRO A 21 5.44 -0.90 7.30
CA PRO A 21 5.01 -0.20 8.51
C PRO A 21 5.03 1.33 8.31
N SER A 22 6.01 1.85 7.58
CA SER A 22 6.10 3.25 7.19
C SER A 22 4.87 3.72 6.41
N LEU A 23 4.42 2.93 5.44
CA LEU A 23 3.19 3.21 4.68
C LEU A 23 1.94 3.13 5.56
N LEU A 24 1.86 2.18 6.49
CA LEU A 24 0.74 2.09 7.43
C LEU A 24 0.63 3.33 8.32
N LEU A 25 1.76 3.82 8.84
CA LEU A 25 1.81 5.04 9.66
C LEU A 25 1.39 6.27 8.85
N MET A 26 1.91 6.41 7.64
CA MET A 26 1.54 7.48 6.70
C MET A 26 0.04 7.47 6.39
N LEU A 27 -0.56 6.29 6.18
CA LEU A 27 -2.00 6.14 6.00
C LEU A 27 -2.79 6.59 7.23
N ASN A 28 -2.29 6.29 8.42
CA ASN A 28 -2.94 6.69 9.66
C ASN A 28 -2.90 8.21 9.88
N GLU A 29 -1.79 8.86 9.53
CA GLU A 29 -1.67 10.32 9.62
C GLU A 29 -2.60 11.04 8.64
N LEU A 30 -2.66 10.57 7.40
CA LEU A 30 -3.51 11.17 6.36
C LEU A 30 -4.99 10.83 6.57
N PHE A 31 -5.29 9.69 7.20
CA PHE A 31 -6.64 9.17 7.41
C PHE A 31 -6.83 8.67 8.85
N PRO A 32 -6.91 9.56 9.85
CA PRO A 32 -6.88 9.23 11.29
C PRO A 32 -8.06 8.39 11.82
N LEU A 33 -9.01 8.01 10.96
CA LEU A 33 -10.11 7.08 11.27
C LEU A 33 -9.92 5.69 10.64
N THR A 34 -8.83 5.47 9.91
CA THR A 34 -8.49 4.13 9.43
C THR A 34 -8.02 3.29 10.61
N ARG A 35 -8.73 2.21 10.91
CA ARG A 35 -8.16 1.18 11.81
C ARG A 35 -6.93 0.64 11.07
N LEU A 36 -5.73 0.81 11.58
CA LEU A 36 -4.47 0.32 10.95
C LEU A 36 -4.53 -1.15 10.48
N GLY A 37 -5.37 -1.98 11.12
CA GLY A 37 -5.63 -3.36 10.71
C GLY A 37 -6.51 -3.55 9.47
N SER A 38 -7.18 -2.50 8.98
CA SER A 38 -8.17 -2.54 7.90
C SER A 38 -7.60 -2.23 6.52
N THR A 39 -6.30 -1.93 6.42
CA THR A 39 -5.58 -1.86 5.16
C THR A 39 -4.94 -3.22 4.85
N ARG A 40 -5.03 -3.64 3.59
CA ARG A 40 -4.41 -4.86 3.08
C ARG A 40 -3.61 -4.50 1.85
N THR A 41 -2.41 -5.06 1.73
CA THR A 41 -1.59 -4.91 0.53
C THR A 41 -1.39 -6.29 -0.06
N TYR A 42 -1.66 -6.42 -1.36
CA TYR A 42 -1.50 -7.66 -2.10
C TYR A 42 -0.49 -7.45 -3.22
N VAL A 43 0.29 -8.49 -3.50
CA VAL A 43 1.08 -8.55 -4.71
C VAL A 43 0.13 -8.92 -5.84
N TRP A 44 -0.15 -7.97 -6.72
CA TRP A 44 -1.04 -8.21 -7.85
C TRP A 44 -0.30 -8.97 -8.95
N ARG A 45 0.90 -8.50 -9.28
CA ARG A 45 1.78 -9.15 -10.26
C ARG A 45 3.24 -8.83 -9.97
N THR A 46 4.12 -9.78 -10.25
CA THR A 46 5.57 -9.55 -10.30
C THR A 46 6.10 -9.62 -11.73
N TYR A 47 7.08 -8.78 -12.04
CA TYR A 47 7.75 -8.71 -13.32
C TYR A 47 9.26 -8.87 -13.12
N ARG A 48 10.01 -8.99 -14.21
CA ARG A 48 11.48 -9.12 -14.16
C ARG A 48 12.14 -7.95 -13.41
N ASP A 49 11.71 -6.72 -13.71
CA ASP A 49 12.31 -5.47 -13.23
C ASP A 49 11.26 -4.55 -12.56
N GLY A 50 10.23 -5.14 -11.97
CA GLY A 50 9.17 -4.39 -11.32
C GLY A 50 8.10 -5.26 -10.68
N PHE A 51 7.10 -4.61 -10.09
CA PHE A 51 5.96 -5.28 -9.47
C PHE A 51 4.76 -4.35 -9.39
N GLU A 52 3.58 -4.95 -9.25
CA GLU A 52 2.32 -4.25 -9.01
C GLU A 52 1.73 -4.68 -7.68
N LEU A 53 1.30 -3.68 -6.90
CA LEU A 53 0.60 -3.88 -5.64
C LEU A 53 -0.86 -3.44 -5.78
N LEU A 54 -1.75 -4.15 -5.09
CA LEU A 54 -3.09 -3.66 -4.77
C LEU A 54 -3.14 -3.31 -3.29
N MET A 55 -3.33 -2.03 -3.01
CA MET A 55 -3.59 -1.51 -1.68
C MET A 55 -5.10 -1.35 -1.50
N VAL A 56 -5.66 -2.14 -0.60
CA VAL A 56 -7.08 -2.08 -0.22
C VAL A 56 -7.18 -1.29 1.08
N CYS A 57 -7.78 -0.11 0.99
CA CYS A 57 -7.98 0.81 2.09
C CYS A 57 -9.47 0.83 2.47
N ASN A 58 -9.78 0.34 3.66
CA ASN A 58 -11.13 0.46 4.24
C ASN A 58 -11.26 1.81 4.98
N TYR A 59 -12.41 2.46 4.83
CA TYR A 59 -12.84 3.67 5.53
C TYR A 59 -12.18 4.97 5.05
N PHE A 60 -12.48 5.36 3.81
CA PHE A 60 -12.00 6.60 3.20
C PHE A 60 -13.08 7.68 3.17
N ARG A 61 -13.41 8.27 4.33
CA ARG A 61 -14.35 9.41 4.41
C ARG A 61 -13.89 10.62 3.59
N TYR A 62 -12.60 10.68 3.25
CA TYR A 62 -11.97 11.74 2.48
C TYR A 62 -11.65 11.36 1.03
N ALA A 63 -12.04 10.17 0.54
CA ALA A 63 -11.84 9.78 -0.88
C ALA A 63 -12.63 10.66 -1.87
N TRP A 64 -13.55 11.46 -1.35
CA TRP A 64 -14.48 12.29 -2.11
C TRP A 64 -13.92 13.66 -2.45
N ASP A 65 -12.81 14.05 -1.81
CA ASP A 65 -12.07 15.26 -2.13
C ASP A 65 -10.99 14.89 -3.17
N PRO A 66 -11.16 15.25 -4.45
CA PRO A 66 -10.23 14.85 -5.50
C PRO A 66 -8.82 15.39 -5.27
N ALA A 67 -8.69 16.57 -4.67
CA ALA A 67 -7.39 17.18 -4.41
C ALA A 67 -6.63 16.40 -3.33
N ARG A 68 -7.31 15.97 -2.26
CA ARG A 68 -6.71 15.10 -1.24
C ARG A 68 -6.36 13.73 -1.78
N LEU A 69 -7.21 13.16 -2.63
CA LEU A 69 -6.95 11.86 -3.24
C LEU A 69 -5.74 11.91 -4.19
N ALA A 70 -5.65 12.96 -5.02
CA ALA A 70 -4.49 13.19 -5.88
C ALA A 70 -3.21 13.38 -5.07
N ALA A 71 -3.24 14.22 -4.02
CA ALA A 71 -2.09 14.40 -3.12
C ALA A 71 -1.68 13.08 -2.46
N PHE A 72 -2.65 12.27 -2.02
CA PHE A 72 -2.38 10.97 -1.42
C PHE A 72 -1.76 9.97 -2.41
N LEU A 73 -2.25 9.89 -3.65
CA LEU A 73 -1.61 9.07 -4.69
C LEU A 73 -0.17 9.52 -4.93
N LYS A 74 0.07 10.83 -4.97
CA LYS A 74 1.41 11.38 -5.18
C LYS A 74 2.37 11.01 -4.06
N ILE A 75 1.92 11.07 -2.81
CA ILE A 75 2.71 10.64 -1.65
C ILE A 75 3.07 9.15 -1.76
N ILE A 76 2.15 8.30 -2.23
CA ILE A 76 2.45 6.87 -2.46
C ILE A 76 3.55 6.72 -3.51
N GLU A 77 3.47 7.44 -4.63
CA GLU A 77 4.50 7.40 -5.68
C GLU A 77 5.86 7.81 -5.11
N GLU A 78 5.92 8.96 -4.44
CA GLU A 78 7.14 9.50 -3.82
C GLU A 78 7.74 8.53 -2.79
N TYR A 79 6.91 7.82 -2.03
CA TYR A 79 7.37 6.78 -1.10
C TYR A 79 8.18 5.69 -1.81
N PHE A 80 7.72 5.23 -2.98
CA PHE A 80 8.42 4.20 -3.75
C PHE A 80 9.65 4.78 -4.48
N GLU A 81 9.56 5.99 -5.03
CA GLU A 81 10.64 6.64 -5.76
C GLU A 81 11.79 7.10 -4.85
N ALA A 82 11.52 7.37 -3.57
CA ALA A 82 12.53 7.84 -2.61
C ALA A 82 13.69 6.86 -2.34
N VAL A 83 13.60 5.60 -2.82
CA VAL A 83 14.61 4.58 -2.54
C VAL A 83 15.82 4.66 -3.47
N SER A 84 15.60 5.03 -4.73
CA SER A 84 16.66 5.17 -5.73
C SER A 84 16.17 6.01 -6.90
N ARG A 85 17.09 6.73 -7.54
CA ARG A 85 16.80 7.53 -8.74
C ARG A 85 16.33 6.71 -9.94
N ASP A 86 16.65 5.41 -9.95
CA ASP A 86 16.27 4.50 -11.04
C ASP A 86 14.91 3.84 -10.82
N VAL A 87 14.26 4.08 -9.68
CA VAL A 87 12.93 3.55 -9.37
C VAL A 87 11.88 4.57 -9.80
N THR A 88 10.92 4.11 -10.59
CA THR A 88 9.73 4.88 -10.95
C THR A 88 8.49 4.21 -10.36
N ALA A 89 7.54 5.00 -9.88
CA ALA A 89 6.29 4.49 -9.36
C ALA A 89 5.10 5.27 -9.89
N THR A 90 3.98 4.58 -10.07
CA THR A 90 2.73 5.20 -10.48
C THR A 90 1.60 4.63 -9.65
N ALA A 91 0.82 5.51 -9.02
CA ALA A 91 -0.32 5.14 -8.18
C ALA A 91 -1.63 5.61 -8.82
N SER A 92 -2.62 4.74 -8.89
CA SER A 92 -3.92 5.05 -9.47
C SER A 92 -5.06 4.38 -8.72
N ILE A 93 -6.24 5.01 -8.77
CA ILE A 93 -7.45 4.45 -8.21
C ILE A 93 -7.92 3.32 -9.12
N ASN A 94 -7.90 2.09 -8.60
CA ASN A 94 -8.39 0.93 -9.33
C ASN A 94 -9.90 0.70 -9.10
N TYR A 95 -10.39 1.07 -7.92
CA TYR A 95 -11.78 0.90 -7.52
C TYR A 95 -12.11 1.80 -6.33
N LEU A 96 -13.29 2.41 -6.34
CA LEU A 96 -13.84 3.15 -5.21
C LEU A 96 -15.29 2.68 -5.04
N ASP A 97 -15.65 2.33 -3.81
CA ASP A 97 -16.99 1.90 -3.45
C ASP A 97 -17.42 2.55 -2.14
N GLU A 98 -18.39 3.43 -2.26
CA GLU A 98 -18.90 4.28 -1.20
C GLU A 98 -19.77 3.50 -0.21
N GLY A 99 -20.62 2.62 -0.75
CA GLY A 99 -21.53 1.78 0.04
C GLY A 99 -20.76 0.81 0.93
N TRP A 100 -19.65 0.27 0.41
CA TRP A 100 -18.75 -0.60 1.16
C TRP A 100 -17.61 0.15 1.87
N ARG A 101 -17.50 1.47 1.65
CA ARG A 101 -16.44 2.35 2.18
C ARG A 101 -15.02 1.85 1.87
N VAL A 102 -14.80 1.36 0.66
CA VAL A 102 -13.50 0.83 0.22
C VAL A 102 -12.91 1.63 -0.92
N LEU A 103 -11.62 1.94 -0.80
CA LEU A 103 -10.77 2.46 -1.87
C LEU A 103 -9.70 1.41 -2.19
N ILE A 104 -9.50 1.11 -3.46
CA ILE A 104 -8.42 0.25 -3.95
C ILE A 104 -7.51 1.08 -4.83
N ILE A 105 -6.24 1.09 -4.47
CA ILE A 105 -5.18 1.74 -5.22
C ILE A 105 -4.30 0.66 -5.83
N SER A 106 -4.06 0.77 -7.13
CA SER A 106 -2.99 0.04 -7.80
C SER A 106 -1.71 0.88 -7.76
N VAL A 107 -0.60 0.25 -7.42
CA VAL A 107 0.73 0.85 -7.47
C VAL A 107 1.61 0.00 -8.37
N SER A 108 2.10 0.58 -9.45
CA SER A 108 3.11 -0.05 -10.32
C SER A 108 4.47 0.53 -9.98
N VAL A 109 5.45 -0.34 -9.77
CA VAL A 109 6.83 0.03 -9.42
C VAL A 109 7.78 -0.64 -10.40
N GLN A 110 8.67 0.15 -11.00
CA GLN A 110 9.69 -0.32 -11.94
C GLN A 110 11.09 0.05 -11.45
N GLY A 111 12.12 -0.60 -12.02
CA GLY A 111 13.52 -0.34 -11.70
C GLY A 111 14.01 -1.05 -10.43
N THR A 112 13.20 -1.92 -9.84
CA THR A 112 13.59 -2.71 -8.66
C THR A 112 12.74 -3.96 -8.50
N LYS A 113 13.23 -4.90 -7.70
CA LYS A 113 12.54 -6.15 -7.39
C LYS A 113 11.75 -6.02 -6.09
N LEU A 114 10.57 -6.65 -6.06
CA LEU A 114 9.73 -6.72 -4.86
C LEU A 114 10.50 -7.28 -3.65
N GLU A 115 11.39 -8.25 -3.86
CA GLU A 115 12.19 -8.86 -2.79
C GLU A 115 13.05 -7.85 -2.01
N ASN A 116 13.57 -6.81 -2.69
CA ASN A 116 14.36 -5.77 -2.06
C ASN A 116 13.48 -4.94 -1.11
N TRP A 117 12.27 -4.62 -1.56
CA TRP A 117 11.26 -3.92 -0.76
C TRP A 117 10.81 -4.74 0.44
N GLU A 118 10.50 -6.01 0.24
CA GLU A 118 10.05 -6.86 1.34
C GLU A 118 11.14 -7.07 2.39
N ARG A 119 12.40 -7.23 1.98
CA ARG A 119 13.53 -7.27 2.93
C ARG A 119 13.61 -6.00 3.77
N ARG A 120 13.45 -4.83 3.13
CA ARG A 120 13.42 -3.54 3.83
C ARG A 120 12.25 -3.46 4.81
N TRP A 121 11.03 -3.77 4.39
CA TRP A 121 9.84 -3.71 5.24
C TRP A 121 9.92 -4.67 6.43
N ILE A 122 10.44 -5.88 6.22
CA ILE A 122 10.72 -6.83 7.31
C ILE A 122 11.76 -6.23 8.29
N GLY A 123 12.79 -5.57 7.77
CA GLY A 123 13.78 -4.84 8.57
C GLY A 123 13.15 -3.74 9.43
N GLU A 124 12.27 -2.92 8.84
CA GLU A 124 11.54 -1.86 9.54
C GLU A 124 10.67 -2.43 10.67
N TRP A 125 9.93 -3.53 10.41
CA TRP A 125 9.17 -4.21 11.46
C TRP A 125 10.04 -4.73 12.59
N ARG A 126 11.19 -5.34 12.28
CA ARG A 126 12.14 -5.81 13.28
C ARG A 126 12.68 -4.66 14.14
N GLN A 127 12.95 -3.51 13.53
CA GLN A 127 13.37 -2.31 14.24
C GLN A 127 12.27 -1.79 15.19
N LEU A 128 11.04 -1.63 14.69
CA LEU A 128 9.91 -1.21 15.52
C LEU A 128 9.68 -2.19 16.68
N ALA A 129 9.74 -3.49 16.42
CA ALA A 129 9.61 -4.50 17.45
C ALA A 129 10.71 -4.38 18.53
N ARG A 130 11.94 -4.02 18.18
CA ARG A 130 13.02 -3.78 19.17
C ARG A 130 12.73 -2.56 20.03
N VAL A 131 12.33 -1.45 19.41
CA VAL A 131 12.01 -0.20 20.12
C VAL A 131 10.88 -0.42 21.13
N PHE A 132 9.77 -1.03 20.70
CA PHE A 132 8.61 -1.21 21.57
C PHE A 132 8.70 -2.41 22.53
N ARG A 133 9.60 -3.37 22.30
CA ARG A 133 9.91 -4.42 23.29
C ARG A 133 10.88 -3.95 24.38
N GLY A 134 11.64 -2.88 24.13
CA GLY A 134 12.55 -2.26 25.11
C GLY A 134 11.83 -1.39 26.16
N CYS A 135 10.54 -1.11 25.99
CA CYS A 135 9.70 -0.49 27.00
C CYS A 135 9.11 -1.57 27.93
N ARG A 136 9.91 -2.05 28.87
CA ARG A 136 9.44 -2.79 30.05
C ARG A 136 9.89 -2.05 31.30
#